data_AF-A0A0D0H9P8-F1
#
_entry.id   AF-A0A0D0H9P8-F1
#
_cell.length_a   1.000
_cell.length_b   1.000
_cell.length_c   1.000
_cell.angle_alpha   90.00
_cell.angle_beta   90.00
_cell.angle_gamma   90.00
#
_symmetry.space_group_name_H-M   'P 1'
#
loop_
_entity.id
_entity.type
_entity.pdbx_description
1 polymer ?
#
loop_
_entity_poly.entity_id
_entity_poly.type
_entity_poly.pdbx_seq_one_letter_code
_entity_poly.pdbx_strand_id
1 'polypeptide(L)'
;MLCRLVGLRSIAADRKRSWGALVTMWLLGAMLTGCGGGVNGTSVIPAGLIYSHGSAVYPVGQSIEPNSPSGGGAITQYSVKPALPAGLNLDPATGVISGTPISATDTASYTVTGTNSAGTVSTIVNITVVSAGKFIPAGNMAIPRAEHTATPLANGKTLVVGGVDYLDGKSPAELYDLNSGAWSATGSMATPRYDHTATLLPSGQVLVAGGANNGAQMSAELYDPETGTWSVTGSMAAPRYYHTATPLPNGKVLVAGGFNTFTGLLSAAELYDPGTGTWSATGSMASARANHTATLLPDGKVLVAGGALLNPNSAELYDPKTGTWSATGNMGIARLGHTATLLPGGKVLVTGGRNKQGAAEFSTELYDPNTGMWSATGSMAEPRYDHTATLLPTGKVLVAGGVNGPGNGRSSAELYDPSTGTWSATGGMTTPRYNHTATLLHGGKVLVAGGANGNNLSSAELYEP
;
A
#
# COMPACT_ATOMS: atom_id res chain seq x y z
N MET A 1 75.08 -10.86 18.15
CA MET A 1 74.93 -11.98 19.09
C MET A 1 73.65 -12.73 18.68
N LEU A 2 73.78 -13.62 17.68
CA LEU A 2 73.72 -15.08 17.81
C LEU A 2 72.38 -15.56 18.40
N CYS A 3 71.50 -16.19 17.59
CA CYS A 3 71.50 -17.63 17.21
C CYS A 3 71.06 -18.53 18.39
N ARG A 4 70.32 -19.63 18.25
CA ARG A 4 69.99 -20.55 17.13
C ARG A 4 68.85 -21.46 17.70
N LEU A 5 67.81 -21.87 16.93
CA LEU A 5 67.72 -23.11 16.09
C LEU A 5 67.69 -24.38 16.98
N VAL A 6 66.91 -25.45 16.76
CA VAL A 6 66.65 -26.33 15.60
C VAL A 6 65.52 -27.29 16.07
N GLY A 7 64.65 -27.95 15.29
CA GLY A 7 64.49 -28.18 13.84
C GLY A 7 63.19 -28.97 13.60
N LEU A 8 62.50 -28.80 12.47
CA LEU A 8 62.78 -29.33 11.13
C LEU A 8 62.68 -30.86 11.03
N ARG A 9 61.70 -31.34 10.24
CA ARG A 9 61.89 -31.72 8.82
C ARG A 9 60.52 -31.74 8.10
N SER A 10 60.31 -31.01 6.99
CA SER A 10 60.80 -31.19 5.60
C SER A 10 60.12 -32.40 4.91
N ILE A 11 59.65 -32.39 3.66
CA ILE A 11 59.85 -31.56 2.45
C ILE A 11 58.78 -32.04 1.42
N ALA A 12 58.08 -31.11 0.74
CA ALA A 12 58.06 -30.85 -0.72
C ALA A 12 57.72 -32.04 -1.66
N ALA A 13 57.17 -31.91 -2.87
CA ALA A 13 56.84 -30.80 -3.77
C ALA A 13 55.76 -31.35 -4.74
N ASP A 14 54.69 -30.62 -5.04
CA ASP A 14 54.51 -29.76 -6.21
C ASP A 14 54.53 -30.49 -7.59
N ARG A 15 53.35 -30.48 -8.25
CA ARG A 15 53.08 -29.82 -9.54
C ARG A 15 52.51 -30.70 -10.69
N LYS A 16 51.32 -30.27 -11.14
CA LYS A 16 50.84 -30.03 -12.53
C LYS A 16 49.52 -30.72 -12.96
N ARG A 17 48.51 -29.87 -13.17
CA ARG A 17 47.60 -29.69 -14.35
C ARG A 17 47.26 -30.91 -15.22
N SER A 18 46.08 -31.07 -15.83
CA SER A 18 44.69 -30.58 -15.75
C SER A 18 43.97 -31.15 -17.01
N TRP A 19 42.64 -31.30 -16.96
CA TRP A 19 41.63 -31.44 -18.05
C TRP A 19 40.95 -32.82 -18.22
N GLY A 20 39.61 -32.80 -18.41
CA GLY A 20 38.88 -33.79 -19.23
C GLY A 20 37.75 -34.62 -18.58
N ALA A 21 36.53 -34.10 -18.69
CA ALA A 21 35.23 -34.75 -18.97
C ALA A 21 35.03 -36.30 -18.90
N LEU A 22 33.89 -36.67 -18.27
CA LEU A 22 32.83 -37.62 -18.72
C LEU A 22 33.06 -39.15 -18.81
N VAL A 23 32.02 -39.88 -18.37
CA VAL A 23 31.50 -41.20 -18.82
C VAL A 23 31.74 -42.46 -17.95
N THR A 24 30.61 -42.89 -17.35
CA THR A 24 30.08 -44.25 -17.03
C THR A 24 30.90 -45.28 -16.26
N MET A 25 30.23 -45.90 -15.28
CA MET A 25 30.40 -47.32 -15.00
C MET A 25 29.09 -47.98 -14.54
N TRP A 26 28.83 -49.13 -15.15
CA TRP A 26 27.69 -50.03 -14.99
C TRP A 26 27.69 -50.77 -13.65
N LEU A 27 26.50 -51.19 -13.19
CA LEU A 27 26.35 -52.42 -12.42
C LEU A 27 25.02 -53.11 -12.74
N LEU A 28 25.15 -54.36 -13.18
CA LEU A 28 24.11 -55.31 -13.58
C LEU A 28 23.42 -55.91 -12.35
N GLY A 29 22.11 -56.16 -12.41
CA GLY A 29 21.38 -56.87 -11.37
C GLY A 29 20.02 -57.43 -11.83
N ALA A 30 20.07 -58.65 -12.37
CA ALA A 30 19.01 -59.68 -12.43
C ALA A 30 17.68 -59.39 -13.16
N MET A 31 17.50 -60.13 -14.26
CA MET A 31 16.22 -60.43 -14.90
C MET A 31 15.36 -61.31 -13.98
N LEU A 32 14.17 -60.83 -13.64
CA LEU A 32 13.02 -61.67 -13.31
C LEU A 32 11.98 -61.45 -14.41
N THR A 33 11.81 -62.47 -15.25
CA THR A 33 10.77 -62.60 -16.25
C THR A 33 9.41 -62.69 -15.57
N GLY A 34 8.82 -61.53 -15.29
CA GLY A 34 7.40 -61.39 -15.01
C GLY A 34 6.64 -61.14 -16.30
N CYS A 35 6.13 -62.19 -16.94
CA CYS A 35 4.94 -62.07 -17.76
C CYS A 35 3.77 -61.70 -16.83
N GLY A 36 3.48 -60.41 -16.74
CA GLY A 36 2.35 -59.88 -15.97
C GLY A 36 1.64 -58.86 -16.84
N GLY A 37 0.55 -59.32 -17.46
CA GLY A 37 -0.50 -58.59 -18.17
C GLY A 37 -0.27 -57.12 -18.46
N GLY A 38 -0.19 -56.78 -19.75
CA GLY A 38 -0.56 -55.47 -20.22
C GLY A 38 -1.96 -55.13 -19.71
N VAL A 39 -2.04 -54.30 -18.67
CA VAL A 39 -3.17 -53.40 -18.54
C VAL A 39 -2.97 -52.37 -19.66
N ASN A 40 -3.60 -52.64 -20.80
CA ASN A 40 -4.22 -51.58 -21.58
C ASN A 40 -5.15 -50.86 -20.60
N GLY A 41 -4.59 -49.94 -19.80
CA GLY A 41 -5.36 -48.91 -19.16
C GLY A 41 -5.97 -48.15 -20.31
N THR A 42 -7.22 -48.48 -20.65
CA THR A 42 -7.98 -47.79 -21.67
C THR A 42 -7.89 -46.32 -21.31
N SER A 43 -7.13 -45.57 -22.10
CA SER A 43 -7.01 -44.14 -21.93
C SER A 43 -8.44 -43.61 -21.89
N VAL A 44 -8.77 -42.87 -20.84
CA VAL A 44 -10.11 -42.30 -20.64
C VAL A 44 -10.08 -40.90 -21.22
N ILE A 45 -11.16 -40.52 -21.90
CA ILE A 45 -11.32 -39.16 -22.42
C ILE A 45 -11.18 -38.17 -21.25
N PRO A 46 -10.32 -37.14 -21.36
CA PRO A 46 -10.21 -36.07 -20.40
C PRO A 46 -11.59 -35.47 -20.05
N ALA A 47 -11.81 -35.07 -18.80
CA ALA A 47 -13.09 -34.48 -18.38
C ALA A 47 -12.92 -33.46 -17.25
N GLY A 48 -13.77 -32.44 -17.22
CA GLY A 48 -13.83 -31.47 -16.13
C GLY A 48 -12.63 -30.53 -16.04
N LEU A 49 -12.06 -30.12 -17.18
CA LEU A 49 -10.98 -29.12 -17.23
C LEU A 49 -11.52 -27.74 -16.82
N ILE A 50 -10.87 -27.10 -15.85
CA ILE A 50 -11.17 -25.75 -15.37
C ILE A 50 -9.87 -24.98 -15.14
N TYR A 51 -9.92 -23.64 -15.17
CA TYR A 51 -8.77 -22.78 -14.84
C TYR A 51 -8.99 -22.07 -13.51
N SER A 52 -7.89 -21.79 -12.80
CA SER A 52 -7.92 -20.99 -11.57
C SER A 52 -8.63 -19.64 -11.75
N HIS A 53 -8.53 -19.04 -12.94
CA HIS A 53 -9.24 -17.83 -13.32
C HIS A 53 -9.97 -18.05 -14.65
N GLY A 54 -11.24 -18.45 -14.60
CA GLY A 54 -12.10 -18.63 -15.79
C GLY A 54 -12.49 -17.31 -16.48
N SER A 55 -12.44 -16.20 -15.76
CA SER A 55 -12.50 -14.84 -16.30
C SER A 55 -11.38 -14.02 -15.66
N ALA A 56 -10.36 -13.66 -16.44
CA ALA A 56 -9.16 -12.99 -15.97
C ALA A 56 -9.04 -11.59 -16.59
N VAL A 57 -8.55 -10.64 -15.79
CA VAL A 57 -8.23 -9.28 -16.22
C VAL A 57 -6.76 -9.06 -15.91
N TYR A 58 -5.95 -8.85 -16.95
CA TYR A 58 -4.51 -8.64 -16.81
C TYR A 58 -4.12 -7.22 -17.22
N PRO A 59 -3.31 -6.51 -16.46
CA PRO A 59 -2.80 -5.20 -16.88
C PRO A 59 -1.65 -5.34 -17.89
N VAL A 60 -1.57 -4.40 -18.84
CA VAL A 60 -0.43 -4.26 -19.76
C VAL A 60 0.86 -4.01 -18.96
N GLY A 61 1.94 -4.68 -19.39
CA GLY A 61 3.30 -4.51 -18.88
C GLY A 61 3.62 -5.32 -17.63
N GLN A 62 2.70 -6.17 -17.15
CA GLN A 62 2.89 -6.94 -15.92
C GLN A 62 2.88 -8.44 -16.15
N SER A 63 3.82 -9.14 -15.52
CA SER A 63 3.80 -10.60 -15.53
C SER A 63 2.58 -11.07 -14.74
N ILE A 64 1.80 -11.98 -15.32
CA ILE A 64 0.61 -12.51 -14.66
C ILE A 64 0.99 -13.57 -13.64
N GLU A 65 0.21 -13.66 -12.57
CA GLU A 65 0.18 -14.89 -11.76
C GLU A 65 -0.20 -16.06 -12.67
N PRO A 66 0.57 -17.17 -12.69
CA PRO A 66 0.34 -18.27 -13.61
C PRO A 66 -1.07 -18.86 -13.48
N ASN A 67 -1.90 -18.67 -14.50
CA ASN A 67 -3.26 -19.21 -14.50
C ASN A 67 -3.20 -20.69 -14.88
N SER A 68 -3.33 -21.53 -13.86
CA SER A 68 -3.08 -22.96 -13.98
C SER A 68 -4.39 -23.74 -14.19
N PRO A 69 -4.38 -24.78 -15.05
CA PRO A 69 -5.52 -25.68 -15.18
C PRO A 69 -5.62 -26.63 -13.98
N SER A 70 -6.83 -27.08 -13.68
CA SER A 70 -7.11 -28.18 -12.77
C SER A 70 -8.24 -29.06 -13.33
N GLY A 71 -8.36 -30.29 -12.82
CA GLY A 71 -9.22 -31.31 -13.44
C GLY A 71 -8.66 -31.82 -14.77
N GLY A 72 -9.50 -32.36 -15.64
CA GLY A 72 -9.09 -32.84 -16.97
C GLY A 72 -8.51 -34.27 -17.02
N GLY A 73 -8.10 -34.86 -15.90
CA GLY A 73 -7.50 -36.19 -15.89
C GLY A 73 -6.10 -36.22 -16.52
N ALA A 74 -5.68 -37.36 -17.07
CA ALA A 74 -4.35 -37.50 -17.68
C ALA A 74 -4.30 -36.85 -19.07
N ILE A 75 -4.08 -35.53 -19.10
CA ILE A 75 -3.84 -34.73 -20.31
C ILE A 75 -2.34 -34.78 -20.66
N THR A 76 -2.01 -35.03 -21.92
CA THR A 76 -0.62 -35.07 -22.42
C THR A 76 -0.24 -33.86 -23.25
N GLN A 77 -1.22 -33.07 -23.71
CA GLN A 77 -0.99 -31.86 -24.50
C GLN A 77 -2.12 -30.85 -24.30
N TYR A 78 -1.76 -29.57 -24.24
CA TYR A 78 -2.68 -28.44 -24.21
C TYR A 78 -2.52 -27.56 -25.45
N SER A 79 -3.61 -26.92 -25.84
CA SER A 79 -3.65 -25.91 -26.90
C SER A 79 -4.73 -24.86 -26.59
N VAL A 80 -4.63 -23.68 -27.21
CA VAL A 80 -5.59 -22.59 -27.01
C VAL A 80 -5.95 -21.91 -28.33
N LYS A 81 -7.24 -21.60 -28.52
CA LYS A 81 -7.74 -20.83 -29.67
C LYS A 81 -8.83 -19.82 -29.23
N PRO A 82 -8.82 -18.57 -29.75
CA PRO A 82 -7.79 -17.96 -30.60
C PRO A 82 -6.43 -17.82 -29.88
N ALA A 83 -5.40 -17.31 -30.57
CA ALA A 83 -4.12 -17.03 -29.93
C ALA A 83 -4.30 -16.02 -28.79
N LEU A 84 -3.63 -16.27 -27.66
CA LEU A 84 -3.69 -15.40 -26.47
C LEU A 84 -3.22 -13.98 -26.79
N PRO A 85 -3.63 -12.97 -25.99
CA PRO A 85 -3.13 -11.60 -26.12
C PRO A 85 -1.61 -11.56 -26.16
N ALA A 86 -1.06 -10.64 -26.94
CA ALA A 86 0.39 -10.53 -27.14
C ALA A 86 1.13 -10.44 -25.79
N GLY A 87 2.15 -11.27 -25.62
CA GLY A 87 2.94 -11.38 -24.38
C GLY A 87 2.46 -12.47 -23.42
N LEU A 88 1.27 -13.05 -23.62
CA LEU A 88 0.80 -14.25 -22.92
C LEU A 88 1.04 -15.51 -23.74
N ASN A 89 1.37 -16.61 -23.05
CA ASN A 89 1.65 -17.91 -23.64
C ASN A 89 0.99 -19.01 -22.81
N LEU A 90 0.55 -20.07 -23.50
CA LEU A 90 0.12 -21.32 -22.90
C LEU A 90 1.26 -22.33 -23.04
N ASP A 91 1.72 -22.90 -21.93
CA ASP A 91 2.64 -24.04 -21.96
C ASP A 91 1.90 -25.28 -22.48
N PRO A 92 2.31 -25.88 -23.62
CA PRO A 92 1.61 -27.01 -24.21
C PRO A 92 1.72 -28.31 -23.41
N ALA A 93 2.67 -28.43 -22.47
CA ALA A 93 2.81 -29.61 -21.64
C ALA A 93 1.98 -29.50 -20.35
N THR A 94 2.02 -28.33 -19.70
CA THR A 94 1.39 -28.13 -18.39
C THR A 94 0.00 -27.46 -18.48
N GLY A 95 -0.29 -26.80 -19.60
CA GLY A 95 -1.49 -25.99 -19.79
C GLY A 95 -1.47 -24.66 -19.04
N VAL A 96 -0.39 -24.33 -18.34
CA VAL A 96 -0.30 -23.07 -17.58
C VAL A 96 -0.26 -21.88 -18.55
N ILE A 97 -1.12 -20.88 -18.32
CA ILE A 97 -1.06 -19.60 -19.02
C ILE A 97 -0.19 -18.65 -18.19
N SER A 98 0.86 -18.10 -18.81
CA SER A 98 1.82 -17.20 -18.17
C SER A 98 2.33 -16.14 -19.14
N GLY A 99 3.08 -15.15 -18.66
CA GLY A 99 3.71 -14.12 -19.48
C GLY A 99 3.35 -12.71 -19.04
N THR A 100 3.68 -11.73 -19.88
CA THR A 100 3.53 -10.29 -19.61
C THR A 100 2.80 -9.65 -20.79
N PRO A 101 1.49 -9.33 -20.69
CA PRO A 101 0.75 -8.71 -21.78
C PRO A 101 1.38 -7.39 -22.21
N ILE A 102 1.49 -7.14 -23.51
CA ILE A 102 2.16 -5.92 -24.02
C ILE A 102 1.20 -4.89 -24.63
N SER A 103 -0.08 -5.24 -24.77
CA SER A 103 -1.10 -4.36 -25.35
C SER A 103 -2.48 -4.65 -24.78
N ALA A 104 -3.28 -3.61 -24.56
CA ALA A 104 -4.65 -3.75 -24.08
C ALA A 104 -5.51 -4.46 -25.14
N THR A 105 -6.46 -5.27 -24.67
CA THR A 105 -7.41 -6.02 -25.49
C THR A 105 -8.73 -6.10 -24.74
N ASP A 106 -9.84 -5.88 -25.46
CA ASP A 106 -11.18 -6.10 -24.93
C ASP A 106 -11.37 -7.57 -24.50
N THR A 107 -12.35 -7.81 -23.64
CA THR A 107 -12.67 -9.16 -23.18
C THR A 107 -12.94 -10.09 -24.36
N ALA A 108 -12.16 -11.17 -24.45
CA ALA A 108 -12.34 -12.22 -25.45
C ALA A 108 -12.33 -13.60 -24.78
N SER A 109 -13.03 -14.56 -25.40
CA SER A 109 -13.09 -15.95 -24.95
C SER A 109 -12.04 -16.79 -25.64
N TYR A 110 -11.24 -17.51 -24.86
CA TYR A 110 -10.17 -18.40 -25.30
C TYR A 110 -10.54 -19.84 -24.93
N THR A 111 -10.73 -20.67 -25.95
CA THR A 111 -10.99 -22.10 -25.76
C THR A 111 -9.66 -22.80 -25.55
N VAL A 112 -9.44 -23.28 -24.33
CA VAL A 112 -8.31 -24.18 -24.02
C VAL A 112 -8.77 -25.61 -24.19
N THR A 113 -7.99 -26.41 -24.91
CA THR A 113 -8.23 -27.83 -25.15
C THR A 113 -7.09 -28.66 -24.60
N GLY A 114 -7.40 -29.59 -23.70
CA GLY A 114 -6.51 -30.65 -23.24
C GLY A 114 -6.78 -31.96 -23.96
N THR A 115 -5.73 -32.65 -24.40
CA THR A 115 -5.79 -33.86 -25.22
C THR A 115 -4.98 -34.99 -24.61
N ASN A 116 -5.46 -36.22 -24.75
CA ASN A 116 -4.68 -37.44 -24.59
C ASN A 116 -5.00 -38.44 -25.72
N SER A 117 -4.47 -39.66 -25.65
CA SER A 117 -4.69 -40.69 -26.66
C SER A 117 -6.16 -41.14 -26.82
N ALA A 118 -7.04 -40.87 -25.86
CA ALA A 118 -8.44 -41.25 -25.91
C ALA A 118 -9.38 -40.17 -26.43
N GLY A 119 -9.00 -38.90 -26.30
CA GLY A 119 -9.83 -37.79 -26.76
C GLY A 119 -9.42 -36.44 -26.17
N THR A 120 -10.35 -35.50 -26.22
CA THR A 120 -10.13 -34.11 -25.82
C THR A 120 -11.18 -33.64 -24.83
N VAL A 121 -10.79 -32.66 -24.00
CA VAL A 121 -11.69 -31.83 -23.19
C VAL A 121 -11.38 -30.37 -23.46
N SER A 122 -12.39 -29.51 -23.46
CA SER A 122 -12.20 -28.09 -23.64
C SER A 122 -12.89 -27.30 -22.54
N THR A 123 -12.36 -26.12 -22.25
CA THR A 123 -12.96 -25.13 -21.36
C THR A 123 -12.71 -23.73 -21.90
N ILE A 124 -13.49 -22.75 -21.45
CA ILE A 124 -13.36 -21.36 -21.87
C ILE A 124 -12.70 -20.56 -20.75
N VAL A 125 -11.69 -19.79 -21.12
CA VAL A 125 -11.10 -18.73 -20.29
C VAL A 125 -11.39 -17.40 -20.96
N ASN A 126 -12.09 -16.50 -20.28
CA ASN A 126 -12.26 -15.14 -20.75
C ASN A 126 -11.07 -14.30 -20.29
N ILE A 127 -10.39 -13.61 -21.19
CA ILE A 127 -9.27 -12.74 -20.85
C ILE A 127 -9.55 -11.33 -21.35
N THR A 128 -9.32 -10.35 -20.48
CA THR A 128 -9.25 -8.93 -20.81
C THR A 128 -7.85 -8.45 -20.50
N VAL A 129 -7.25 -7.66 -21.39
CA VAL A 129 -6.02 -6.95 -21.06
C VAL A 129 -6.32 -5.46 -20.94
N VAL A 130 -6.19 -4.89 -19.75
CA VAL A 130 -6.47 -3.48 -19.49
C VAL A 130 -5.18 -2.68 -19.51
N SER A 131 -5.23 -1.44 -20.01
CA SER A 131 -4.11 -0.50 -19.83
C SER A 131 -3.82 -0.35 -18.34
N ALA A 132 -2.55 -0.38 -17.95
CA ALA A 132 -2.20 0.02 -16.60
C ALA A 132 -2.46 1.52 -16.43
N GLY A 133 -2.98 1.91 -15.26
CA GLY A 133 -3.01 3.32 -14.87
C GLY A 133 -1.62 3.94 -14.96
N LYS A 134 -1.54 5.25 -15.18
CA LYS A 134 -0.28 5.95 -15.47
C LYS A 134 -0.11 7.18 -14.60
N PHE A 135 1.13 7.50 -14.27
CA PHE A 135 1.49 8.77 -13.66
C PHE A 135 1.92 9.77 -14.74
N ILE A 136 1.35 10.96 -14.72
CA ILE A 136 1.74 12.07 -15.59
C ILE A 136 2.19 13.27 -14.74
N PRO A 137 3.15 14.09 -15.20
CA PRO A 137 3.56 15.30 -14.48
C PRO A 137 2.38 16.25 -14.22
N ALA A 138 2.30 16.80 -13.01
CA ALA A 138 1.25 17.71 -12.56
C ALA A 138 1.80 19.09 -12.18
N GLY A 139 2.89 19.50 -12.82
CA GLY A 139 3.63 20.71 -12.45
C GLY A 139 4.38 20.56 -11.13
N ASN A 140 4.96 21.67 -10.67
CA ASN A 140 5.73 21.73 -9.43
C ASN A 140 5.16 22.81 -8.52
N MET A 141 5.12 22.51 -7.23
CA MET A 141 5.01 23.49 -6.16
C MET A 141 6.19 24.47 -6.21
N ALA A 142 5.99 25.69 -5.73
CA ALA A 142 7.08 26.63 -5.51
C ALA A 142 8.01 26.17 -4.39
N ILE A 143 7.47 25.47 -3.38
CA ILE A 143 8.21 25.06 -2.19
C ILE A 143 8.28 23.53 -2.11
N PRO A 144 9.48 22.94 -2.04
CA PRO A 144 9.63 21.50 -1.80
C PRO A 144 9.22 21.16 -0.36
N ARG A 145 8.47 20.07 -0.19
CA ARG A 145 7.90 19.68 1.10
C ARG A 145 7.68 18.16 1.22
N ALA A 146 7.98 17.61 2.39
CA ALA A 146 7.53 16.31 2.86
C ALA A 146 6.76 16.50 4.19
N GLU A 147 5.99 15.51 4.63
CA GLU A 147 5.25 15.55 5.93
C GLU A 147 4.26 16.73 6.01
N HIS A 148 3.75 17.11 4.85
CA HIS A 148 2.74 18.13 4.65
C HIS A 148 1.36 17.48 4.49
N THR A 149 0.31 18.29 4.51
CA THR A 149 -1.05 17.82 4.22
C THR A 149 -1.54 18.35 2.87
N ALA A 150 -2.42 17.58 2.23
CA ALA A 150 -3.13 17.97 1.02
C ALA A 150 -4.63 17.72 1.23
N THR A 151 -5.44 18.78 1.16
CA THR A 151 -6.88 18.72 1.46
C THR A 151 -7.66 19.17 0.22
N PRO A 152 -8.52 18.31 -0.35
CA PRO A 152 -9.41 18.72 -1.43
C PRO A 152 -10.45 19.71 -0.89
N LEU A 153 -10.71 20.76 -1.65
CA LEU A 153 -11.62 21.85 -1.30
C LEU A 153 -12.90 21.78 -2.14
N ALA A 154 -13.99 22.35 -1.61
CA ALA A 154 -15.29 22.38 -2.30
C ALA A 154 -15.25 23.14 -3.64
N ASN A 155 -14.32 24.07 -3.80
CA ASN A 155 -14.11 24.83 -5.04
C ASN A 155 -13.32 24.06 -6.12
N GLY A 156 -13.02 22.78 -5.90
CA GLY A 156 -12.31 21.92 -6.85
C GLY A 156 -10.77 22.03 -6.79
N LYS A 157 -10.22 22.93 -5.96
CA LYS A 157 -8.77 23.03 -5.72
C LYS A 157 -8.33 22.10 -4.60
N THR A 158 -7.03 21.85 -4.50
CA THR A 158 -6.41 21.13 -3.37
C THR A 158 -5.47 22.06 -2.63
N LEU A 159 -5.72 22.26 -1.34
CA LEU A 159 -4.83 22.98 -0.43
C LEU A 159 -3.68 22.09 -0.02
N VAL A 160 -2.45 22.52 -0.29
CA VAL A 160 -1.22 21.86 0.14
C VAL A 160 -0.49 22.77 1.12
N VAL A 161 -0.31 22.30 2.36
CA VAL A 161 0.15 23.16 3.45
C VAL A 161 1.14 22.48 4.39
N GLY A 162 2.09 23.29 4.85
CA GLY A 162 3.13 22.90 5.79
C GLY A 162 4.17 21.96 5.19
N GLY A 163 4.66 21.07 6.02
CA GLY A 163 5.79 20.19 5.73
C GLY A 163 7.08 20.66 6.37
N VAL A 164 8.14 19.87 6.21
CA VAL A 164 9.40 20.05 6.95
C VAL A 164 10.55 20.49 6.05
N ASP A 165 11.48 21.25 6.60
CA ASP A 165 12.85 21.44 6.12
C ASP A 165 13.80 21.10 7.26
N TYR A 166 14.45 19.94 7.21
CA TYR A 166 15.20 19.41 8.34
C TYR A 166 14.35 19.26 9.63
N LEU A 167 14.34 20.23 10.53
CA LEU A 167 13.48 20.28 11.72
C LEU A 167 12.55 21.50 11.73
N ASP A 168 12.67 22.38 10.73
CA ASP A 168 11.88 23.59 10.62
C ASP A 168 10.60 23.29 9.84
N GLY A 169 9.46 23.48 10.50
CA GLY A 169 8.17 23.44 9.86
C GLY A 169 8.01 24.58 8.86
N LYS A 170 7.14 24.36 7.88
CA LYS A 170 6.77 25.35 6.87
C LYS A 170 5.40 25.93 7.19
N SER A 171 5.21 27.21 6.93
CA SER A 171 3.91 27.91 7.00
C SER A 171 3.27 28.20 5.64
N PRO A 172 4.02 28.36 4.52
CA PRO A 172 3.40 28.63 3.23
C PRO A 172 2.48 27.51 2.74
N ALA A 173 1.36 27.91 2.16
CA ALA A 173 0.42 27.03 1.49
C ALA A 173 0.32 27.36 0.01
N GLU A 174 0.01 26.33 -0.78
CA GLU A 174 -0.21 26.42 -2.22
C GLU A 174 -1.50 25.70 -2.58
N LEU A 175 -2.14 26.13 -3.67
CA LEU A 175 -3.33 25.53 -4.23
C LEU A 175 -2.99 24.89 -5.57
N TYR A 176 -3.39 23.62 -5.72
CA TYR A 176 -3.43 22.95 -7.02
C TYR A 176 -4.84 23.04 -7.61
N ASP A 177 -4.96 23.49 -8.86
CA ASP A 177 -6.20 23.49 -9.62
C ASP A 177 -6.13 22.44 -10.73
N LEU A 178 -6.97 21.41 -10.64
CA LEU A 178 -7.01 20.32 -11.61
C LEU A 178 -7.44 20.78 -13.01
N ASN A 179 -8.31 21.78 -13.12
CA ASN A 179 -8.87 22.19 -14.41
C ASN A 179 -7.81 22.88 -15.27
N SER A 180 -6.96 23.69 -14.63
CA SER A 180 -5.86 24.40 -15.29
C SER A 180 -4.53 23.64 -15.21
N GLY A 181 -4.41 22.66 -14.32
CA GLY A 181 -3.15 21.98 -14.01
C GLY A 181 -2.12 22.88 -13.33
N ALA A 182 -2.55 24.01 -12.77
CA ALA A 182 -1.68 25.06 -12.27
C ALA A 182 -1.54 25.06 -10.74
N TRP A 183 -0.36 25.46 -10.28
CA TRP A 183 -0.07 25.75 -8.88
C TRP A 183 -0.14 27.26 -8.64
N SER A 184 -0.67 27.66 -7.48
CA SER A 184 -0.72 29.06 -7.06
C SER A 184 -0.48 29.20 -5.56
N ALA A 185 0.23 30.24 -5.14
CA ALA A 185 0.40 30.54 -3.72
C ALA A 185 -0.91 31.06 -3.11
N THR A 186 -1.13 30.79 -1.83
CA THR A 186 -2.22 31.37 -1.02
C THR A 186 -1.67 31.89 0.31
N GLY A 187 -2.53 32.30 1.25
CA GLY A 187 -2.11 32.75 2.57
C GLY A 187 -1.27 31.70 3.30
N SER A 188 -0.54 32.13 4.33
CA SER A 188 0.32 31.27 5.15
C SER A 188 -0.20 31.16 6.58
N MET A 189 0.01 30.01 7.20
CA MET A 189 -0.22 29.83 8.64
C MET A 189 0.66 30.77 9.46
N ALA A 190 0.19 31.19 10.63
CA ALA A 190 0.99 31.91 11.61
C ALA A 190 2.06 30.99 12.24
N THR A 191 1.72 29.73 12.51
CA THR A 191 2.64 28.74 13.08
C THR A 191 3.11 27.76 12.00
N PRO A 192 4.42 27.74 11.65
CA PRO A 192 4.97 26.73 10.74
C PRO A 192 4.89 25.33 11.34
N ARG A 193 4.58 24.31 10.54
CA ARG A 193 4.34 22.96 11.04
C ARG A 193 4.51 21.85 10.00
N TYR A 194 5.00 20.69 10.46
CA TYR A 194 4.96 19.39 9.77
C TYR A 194 4.27 18.34 10.65
N ASP A 195 3.89 17.18 10.11
CA ASP A 195 3.18 16.10 10.84
C ASP A 195 1.93 16.56 11.61
N HIS A 196 1.31 17.63 11.11
CA HIS A 196 0.03 18.16 11.54
C HIS A 196 -1.10 17.45 10.80
N THR A 197 -2.33 17.63 11.27
CA THR A 197 -3.52 17.18 10.54
C THR A 197 -4.23 18.37 9.88
N ALA A 198 -4.81 18.14 8.72
CA ALA A 198 -5.70 19.08 8.05
C ALA A 198 -7.07 18.41 7.83
N THR A 199 -8.16 19.07 8.22
CA THR A 199 -9.52 18.52 8.13
C THR A 199 -10.45 19.54 7.50
N LEU A 200 -11.07 19.19 6.37
CA LEU A 200 -12.13 19.99 5.78
C LEU A 200 -13.36 19.95 6.70
N LEU A 201 -13.80 21.12 7.16
CA LEU A 201 -14.95 21.27 8.04
C LEU A 201 -16.25 21.43 7.24
N PRO A 202 -17.42 21.19 7.85
CA PRO A 202 -18.72 21.44 7.22
C PRO A 202 -18.91 22.89 6.74
N SER A 203 -18.21 23.85 7.33
CA SER A 203 -18.21 25.25 6.90
C SER A 203 -17.47 25.49 5.57
N GLY A 204 -16.70 24.52 5.09
CA GLY A 204 -15.80 24.67 3.94
C GLY A 204 -14.39 25.13 4.33
N GLN A 205 -14.17 25.59 5.56
CA GLN A 205 -12.84 25.92 6.07
C GLN A 205 -12.02 24.67 6.36
N VAL A 206 -10.69 24.79 6.33
CA VAL A 206 -9.78 23.68 6.70
C VAL A 206 -9.19 23.95 8.08
N LEU A 207 -9.46 23.05 9.03
CA LEU A 207 -8.80 23.03 10.33
C LEU A 207 -7.41 22.41 10.18
N VAL A 208 -6.39 23.17 10.53
CA VAL A 208 -5.01 22.69 10.66
C VAL A 208 -4.61 22.68 12.13
N ALA A 209 -4.30 21.50 12.68
CA ALA A 209 -4.10 21.32 14.11
C ALA A 209 -2.78 20.58 14.43
N GLY A 210 -2.11 21.04 15.50
CA GLY A 210 -0.91 20.42 16.05
C GLY A 210 0.26 20.42 15.07
N GLY A 211 0.97 19.29 15.03
CA GLY A 211 2.20 19.13 14.27
C GLY A 211 3.44 19.52 15.07
N ALA A 212 4.57 19.55 14.40
CA ALA A 212 5.86 19.87 14.98
C ALA A 212 6.53 21.01 14.21
N ASN A 213 7.39 21.72 14.93
CA ASN A 213 8.39 22.62 14.42
C ASN A 213 9.67 22.34 15.24
N ASN A 214 10.18 23.32 15.98
CA ASN A 214 11.15 23.13 17.08
C ASN A 214 10.48 22.55 18.35
N GLY A 215 9.67 21.50 18.19
CA GLY A 215 8.84 20.90 19.23
C GLY A 215 7.38 20.74 18.81
N ALA A 216 6.66 19.87 19.52
CA ALA A 216 5.24 19.62 19.32
C ALA A 216 4.40 20.90 19.53
N GLN A 217 3.36 21.08 18.73
CA GLN A 217 2.46 22.24 18.75
C GLN A 217 1.09 21.86 19.31
N MET A 218 0.47 22.78 20.07
CA MET A 218 -0.91 22.67 20.56
C MET A 218 -1.88 23.60 19.81
N SER A 219 -1.35 24.54 19.03
CA SER A 219 -2.13 25.54 18.31
C SER A 219 -2.86 24.92 17.11
N ALA A 220 -3.99 25.53 16.77
CA ALA A 220 -4.73 25.23 15.56
C ALA A 220 -5.13 26.52 14.83
N GLU A 221 -5.27 26.42 13.52
CA GLU A 221 -5.63 27.52 12.63
C GLU A 221 -6.68 27.06 11.61
N LEU A 222 -7.50 27.98 11.15
CA LEU A 222 -8.51 27.77 10.12
C LEU A 222 -8.08 28.48 8.84
N TYR A 223 -8.02 27.73 7.74
CA TYR A 223 -7.91 28.29 6.40
C TYR A 223 -9.29 28.50 5.79
N ASP A 224 -9.54 29.71 5.30
CA ASP A 224 -10.72 30.05 4.52
C ASP A 224 -10.39 29.98 3.02
N PRO A 225 -10.92 29.01 2.27
CA PRO A 225 -10.63 28.85 0.84
C PRO A 225 -11.27 29.91 -0.06
N GLU A 226 -12.26 30.67 0.43
CA GLU A 226 -12.89 31.74 -0.35
C GLU A 226 -12.01 32.99 -0.38
N THR A 227 -11.40 33.31 0.76
CA THR A 227 -10.56 34.50 0.94
C THR A 227 -9.06 34.21 0.85
N GLY A 228 -8.66 32.94 0.97
CA GLY A 228 -7.27 32.52 1.04
C GLY A 228 -6.56 32.97 2.32
N THR A 229 -7.31 33.30 3.37
CA THR A 229 -6.77 33.80 4.64
C THR A 229 -6.73 32.73 5.73
N TRP A 230 -5.90 32.97 6.74
CA TRP A 230 -5.76 32.12 7.92
C TRP A 230 -6.20 32.87 9.17
N SER A 231 -6.83 32.14 10.10
CA SER A 231 -7.22 32.66 11.41
C SER A 231 -6.88 31.66 12.51
N VAL A 232 -6.46 32.16 13.67
CA VAL A 232 -6.20 31.31 14.85
C VAL A 232 -7.55 30.89 15.47
N THR A 233 -7.66 29.64 15.90
CA THR A 233 -8.80 29.12 16.67
C THR A 233 -8.34 28.63 18.04
N GLY A 234 -9.21 27.99 18.82
CA GLY A 234 -8.84 27.36 20.09
C GLY A 234 -7.65 26.40 19.96
N SER A 235 -7.03 26.07 21.09
CA SER A 235 -5.88 25.17 21.15
C SER A 235 -6.19 23.89 21.93
N MET A 236 -5.53 22.80 21.56
CA MET A 236 -5.55 21.53 22.31
C MET A 236 -4.95 21.71 23.70
N ALA A 237 -5.27 20.83 24.64
CA ALA A 237 -4.72 20.86 26.00
C ALA A 237 -3.24 20.45 26.05
N ALA A 238 -2.79 19.57 25.16
CA ALA A 238 -1.42 19.10 25.09
C ALA A 238 -0.87 19.20 23.65
N PRO A 239 0.39 19.67 23.47
CA PRO A 239 1.00 19.71 22.16
C PRO A 239 1.28 18.30 21.62
N ARG A 240 1.05 18.11 20.33
CA ARG A 240 1.13 16.79 19.68
C ARG A 240 1.42 16.87 18.18
N TYR A 241 2.18 15.89 17.68
CA TYR A 241 2.37 15.57 16.25
C TYR A 241 2.24 14.05 16.05
N TYR A 242 2.15 13.58 14.81
CA TYR A 242 1.82 12.16 14.48
C TYR A 242 0.51 11.66 15.11
N HIS A 243 -0.41 12.60 15.38
CA HIS A 243 -1.76 12.33 15.83
C HIS A 243 -2.69 12.18 14.63
N THR A 244 -3.89 11.70 14.86
CA THR A 244 -4.94 11.65 13.84
C THR A 244 -6.03 12.67 14.14
N ALA A 245 -6.69 13.17 13.08
CA ALA A 245 -7.88 14.00 13.17
C ALA A 245 -8.97 13.38 12.30
N THR A 246 -10.09 12.99 12.91
CA THR A 246 -11.20 12.31 12.22
C THR A 246 -12.46 13.15 12.32
N PRO A 247 -13.02 13.64 11.20
CA PRO A 247 -14.33 14.29 11.23
C PRO A 247 -15.39 13.28 11.66
N LEU A 248 -16.27 13.68 12.56
CA LEU A 248 -17.32 12.83 13.13
C LEU A 248 -18.70 13.19 12.52
N PRO A 249 -19.66 12.24 12.53
CA PRO A 249 -21.02 12.50 12.04
C PRO A 249 -21.76 13.65 12.75
N ASN A 250 -21.35 14.00 13.97
CA ASN A 250 -21.92 15.11 14.74
C ASN A 250 -21.30 16.48 14.38
N GLY A 251 -20.42 16.54 13.37
CA GLY A 251 -19.76 17.77 12.92
C GLY A 251 -18.52 18.16 13.71
N LYS A 252 -18.18 17.47 14.81
CA LYS A 252 -16.92 17.68 15.56
C LYS A 252 -15.76 16.95 14.90
N VAL A 253 -14.54 17.31 15.29
CA VAL A 253 -13.32 16.59 14.87
C VAL A 253 -12.69 15.92 16.09
N LEU A 254 -12.54 14.60 16.03
CA LEU A 254 -11.79 13.83 17.03
C LEU A 254 -10.30 13.95 16.73
N VAL A 255 -9.52 14.43 17.68
CA VAL A 255 -8.06 14.38 17.66
C VAL A 255 -7.57 13.38 18.68
N ALA A 256 -6.82 12.36 18.23
CA ALA A 256 -6.42 11.24 19.09
C ALA A 256 -4.92 10.96 19.04
N GLY A 257 -4.34 10.72 20.22
CA GLY A 257 -2.96 10.28 20.40
C GLY A 257 -1.93 11.30 19.93
N GLY A 258 -0.83 10.81 19.40
CA GLY A 258 0.33 11.59 18.98
C GLY A 258 1.48 11.54 19.98
N PHE A 259 2.54 12.28 19.66
CA PHE A 259 3.74 12.39 20.48
C PHE A 259 3.93 13.81 20.97
N ASN A 260 4.26 13.93 22.25
CA ASN A 260 4.65 15.14 22.92
C ASN A 260 6.14 15.08 23.26
N THR A 261 6.89 16.11 22.90
CA THR A 261 8.35 16.14 23.09
C THR A 261 8.80 16.00 24.55
N PHE A 262 7.95 16.35 25.52
CA PHE A 262 8.26 16.32 26.94
C PHE A 262 7.66 15.10 27.66
N THR A 263 6.40 14.75 27.35
CA THR A 263 5.66 13.69 28.07
C THR A 263 5.61 12.36 27.31
N GLY A 264 6.07 12.32 26.05
CA GLY A 264 6.11 11.12 25.23
C GLY A 264 4.78 10.84 24.51
N LEU A 265 4.48 9.55 24.34
CA LEU A 265 3.26 9.10 23.65
C LEU A 265 2.00 9.51 24.43
N LEU A 266 0.97 9.96 23.71
CA LEU A 266 -0.30 10.35 24.30
C LEU A 266 -1.38 9.27 24.07
N SER A 267 -2.16 8.98 25.11
CA SER A 267 -3.43 8.24 25.01
C SER A 267 -4.65 9.17 24.95
N ALA A 268 -4.45 10.45 25.29
CA ALA A 268 -5.51 11.44 25.37
C ALA A 268 -6.11 11.76 23.99
N ALA A 269 -7.41 11.97 23.97
CA ALA A 269 -8.15 12.47 22.83
C ALA A 269 -8.97 13.71 23.19
N GLU A 270 -9.18 14.57 22.20
CA GLU A 270 -9.91 15.83 22.32
C GLU A 270 -10.87 15.99 21.15
N LEU A 271 -11.96 16.72 21.37
CA LEU A 271 -12.94 17.09 20.37
C LEU A 271 -12.83 18.58 20.08
N TYR A 272 -12.58 18.92 18.81
CA TYR A 272 -12.76 20.27 18.31
C TYR A 272 -14.21 20.47 17.88
N ASP A 273 -14.83 21.57 18.33
CA ASP A 273 -16.17 21.99 17.95
C ASP A 273 -16.09 23.17 16.97
N PRO A 274 -16.32 22.95 15.66
CA PRO A 274 -16.25 24.02 14.66
C PRO A 274 -17.21 25.18 14.87
N GLY A 275 -18.34 24.95 15.55
CA GLY A 275 -19.34 25.99 15.76
C GLY A 275 -18.91 27.03 16.81
N THR A 276 -17.99 26.65 17.70
CA THR A 276 -17.48 27.52 18.78
C THR A 276 -15.99 27.80 18.69
N GLY A 277 -15.25 27.03 17.89
CA GLY A 277 -13.79 27.09 17.84
C GLY A 277 -13.11 26.57 19.11
N THR A 278 -13.80 25.78 19.93
CA THR A 278 -13.29 25.29 21.22
C THR A 278 -12.90 23.82 21.20
N TRP A 279 -12.00 23.46 22.11
CA TRP A 279 -11.55 22.09 22.34
C TRP A 279 -12.09 21.58 23.68
N SER A 280 -12.44 20.30 23.72
CA SER A 280 -12.90 19.61 24.93
C SER A 280 -12.28 18.23 25.02
N ALA A 281 -11.85 17.83 26.22
CA ALA A 281 -11.36 16.47 26.45
C ALA A 281 -12.50 15.45 26.30
N THR A 282 -12.18 14.27 25.77
CA THR A 282 -13.08 13.10 25.74
C THR A 282 -12.38 11.92 26.43
N GLY A 283 -12.95 10.71 26.35
CA GLY A 283 -12.29 9.52 26.86
C GLY A 283 -10.89 9.31 26.27
N SER A 284 -10.06 8.54 26.96
CA SER A 284 -8.69 8.21 26.53
C SER A 284 -8.57 6.76 26.08
N MET A 285 -7.67 6.51 25.14
CA MET A 285 -7.28 5.16 24.73
C MET A 285 -6.61 4.41 25.89
N ALA A 286 -6.72 3.09 25.92
CA ALA A 286 -5.97 2.25 26.85
C ALA A 286 -4.47 2.25 26.53
N SER A 287 -4.10 2.32 25.25
CA SER A 287 -2.71 2.40 24.80
C SER A 287 -2.40 3.77 24.20
N ALA A 288 -1.37 4.44 24.73
CA ALA A 288 -0.80 5.63 24.11
C ALA A 288 -0.12 5.29 22.79
N ARG A 289 -0.34 6.09 21.74
CA ARG A 289 0.13 5.79 20.38
C ARG A 289 0.37 7.04 19.54
N ALA A 290 1.31 6.94 18.62
CA ALA A 290 1.63 7.91 17.56
C ALA A 290 1.94 7.16 16.27
N ASN A 291 1.81 7.80 15.11
CA ASN A 291 1.96 7.15 13.78
C ASN A 291 1.02 5.94 13.60
N HIS A 292 -0.16 6.04 14.19
CA HIS A 292 -1.28 5.12 14.04
C HIS A 292 -2.24 5.63 12.97
N THR A 293 -3.20 4.81 12.57
CA THR A 293 -4.29 5.21 11.68
C THR A 293 -5.60 5.36 12.45
N ALA A 294 -6.47 6.25 11.97
CA ALA A 294 -7.83 6.39 12.47
C ALA A 294 -8.82 6.39 11.30
N THR A 295 -9.83 5.53 11.36
CA THR A 295 -10.80 5.33 10.28
C THR A 295 -12.21 5.45 10.84
N LEU A 296 -12.99 6.41 10.34
CA LEU A 296 -14.41 6.49 10.61
C LEU A 296 -15.12 5.30 9.97
N LEU A 297 -15.84 4.51 10.77
CA LEU A 297 -16.57 3.33 10.33
C LEU A 297 -18.00 3.69 9.93
N PRO A 298 -18.69 2.82 9.15
CA PRO A 298 -20.08 3.06 8.73
C PRO A 298 -21.08 3.21 9.88
N ASP A 299 -20.80 2.65 11.05
CA ASP A 299 -21.63 2.75 12.25
C ASP A 299 -21.40 4.06 13.05
N GLY A 300 -20.47 4.90 12.59
CA GLY A 300 -20.09 6.17 13.20
C GLY A 300 -18.99 6.07 14.25
N LYS A 301 -18.50 4.88 14.61
CA LYS A 301 -17.34 4.74 15.50
C LYS A 301 -16.04 5.03 14.75
N VAL A 302 -14.97 5.34 15.48
CA VAL A 302 -13.63 5.51 14.90
C VAL A 302 -12.75 4.34 15.32
N LEU A 303 -12.29 3.55 14.34
CA LEU A 303 -11.25 2.54 14.54
C LEU A 303 -9.90 3.24 14.60
N VAL A 304 -9.15 3.01 15.67
CA VAL A 304 -7.76 3.43 15.78
C VAL A 304 -6.87 2.20 15.87
N ALA A 305 -5.90 2.07 14.97
CA ALA A 305 -5.08 0.87 14.83
C ALA A 305 -3.58 1.18 14.74
N GLY A 306 -2.79 0.36 15.43
CA GLY A 306 -1.32 0.37 15.40
C GLY A 306 -0.66 1.58 16.07
N GLY A 307 0.54 1.93 15.61
CA GLY A 307 1.39 2.99 16.20
C GLY A 307 2.30 2.52 17.35
N ALA A 308 3.36 3.30 17.62
CA ALA A 308 4.47 3.03 18.57
C ALA A 308 4.01 2.62 20.01
N LEU A 309 4.73 1.90 20.89
CA LEU A 309 5.98 1.10 20.90
C LEU A 309 5.81 -0.18 21.75
N LEU A 310 4.77 -0.27 22.61
CA LEU A 310 4.55 -1.40 23.53
C LEU A 310 3.59 -2.44 22.95
N ASN A 311 2.55 -2.01 22.23
CA ASN A 311 1.59 -2.91 21.58
C ASN A 311 1.08 -2.43 20.20
N PRO A 312 1.98 -2.22 19.21
CA PRO A 312 1.67 -1.72 17.86
C PRO A 312 0.76 -2.59 16.98
N ASN A 313 0.25 -3.72 17.47
CA ASN A 313 -0.79 -4.49 16.80
C ASN A 313 -2.17 -4.33 17.44
N SER A 314 -2.29 -3.55 18.51
CA SER A 314 -3.58 -3.27 19.15
C SER A 314 -4.44 -2.32 18.33
N ALA A 315 -5.74 -2.45 18.49
CA ALA A 315 -6.72 -1.52 17.98
C ALA A 315 -7.82 -1.24 19.01
N GLU A 316 -8.38 -0.04 18.95
CA GLU A 316 -9.46 0.42 19.83
C GLU A 316 -10.53 1.16 19.00
N LEU A 317 -11.76 1.14 19.49
CA LEU A 317 -12.89 1.84 18.90
C LEU A 317 -13.28 3.01 19.81
N TYR A 318 -13.40 4.20 19.23
CA TYR A 318 -14.02 5.35 19.87
C TYR A 318 -15.49 5.44 19.47
N ASP A 319 -16.40 5.51 20.46
CA ASP A 319 -17.81 5.79 20.24
C ASP A 319 -18.10 7.28 20.49
N PRO A 320 -18.39 8.08 19.44
CA PRO A 320 -18.64 9.51 19.60
C PRO A 320 -19.95 9.85 20.32
N LYS A 321 -20.87 8.89 20.50
CA LYS A 321 -22.13 9.11 21.22
C LYS A 321 -21.91 9.13 22.74
N THR A 322 -20.98 8.32 23.22
CA THR A 322 -20.68 8.18 24.65
C THR A 322 -19.36 8.84 25.04
N GLY A 323 -18.48 9.12 24.08
CA GLY A 323 -17.14 9.62 24.34
C GLY A 323 -16.21 8.57 24.95
N THR A 324 -16.50 7.28 24.76
CA THR A 324 -15.76 6.18 25.39
C THR A 324 -14.95 5.38 24.37
N TRP A 325 -13.86 4.78 24.85
CA TRP A 325 -13.03 3.85 24.09
C TRP A 325 -13.28 2.41 24.53
N SER A 326 -13.22 1.48 23.58
CA SER A 326 -13.26 0.05 23.83
C SER A 326 -12.23 -0.69 22.99
N ALA A 327 -11.54 -1.68 23.56
CA ALA A 327 -10.66 -2.55 22.81
C ALA A 327 -11.43 -3.36 21.76
N THR A 328 -10.80 -3.63 20.62
CA THR A 328 -11.27 -4.58 19.60
C THR A 328 -10.19 -5.63 19.31
N GLY A 329 -10.36 -6.47 18.30
CA GLY A 329 -9.35 -7.45 17.91
C GLY A 329 -8.00 -6.80 17.58
N ASN A 330 -6.93 -7.59 17.65
CA ASN A 330 -5.58 -7.16 17.33
C ASN A 330 -5.18 -7.59 15.92
N MET A 331 -4.38 -6.77 15.25
CA MET A 331 -3.69 -7.16 14.02
C MET A 331 -2.73 -8.33 14.29
N GLY A 332 -2.53 -9.17 13.28
CA GLY A 332 -1.54 -10.25 13.29
C GLY A 332 -0.11 -9.70 13.31
N ILE A 333 0.13 -8.58 12.62
CA ILE A 333 1.43 -7.92 12.59
C ILE A 333 1.33 -6.51 13.19
N ALA A 334 2.29 -6.19 14.04
CA ALA A 334 2.47 -4.86 14.58
C ALA A 334 2.93 -3.88 13.50
N ARG A 335 2.34 -2.68 13.42
CA ARG A 335 2.64 -1.72 12.36
C ARG A 335 2.62 -0.27 12.86
N LEU A 336 3.57 0.54 12.40
CA LEU A 336 3.51 2.02 12.41
C LEU A 336 3.84 2.57 11.01
N GLY A 337 3.37 3.77 10.68
CA GLY A 337 3.57 4.33 9.32
C GLY A 337 2.93 3.49 8.21
N HIS A 338 1.87 2.75 8.56
CA HIS A 338 1.01 2.01 7.64
C HIS A 338 -0.15 2.89 7.21
N THR A 339 -0.89 2.43 6.20
CA THR A 339 -2.13 3.08 5.78
C THR A 339 -3.34 2.24 6.16
N ALA A 340 -4.48 2.90 6.40
CA ALA A 340 -5.76 2.26 6.64
C ALA A 340 -6.82 2.90 5.73
N THR A 341 -7.53 2.08 4.95
CA THR A 341 -8.53 2.55 3.98
C THR A 341 -9.86 1.86 4.23
N LEU A 342 -10.91 2.63 4.49
CA LEU A 342 -12.27 2.11 4.52
C LEU A 342 -12.67 1.67 3.10
N LEU A 343 -13.06 0.41 2.96
CA LEU A 343 -13.50 -0.16 1.69
C LEU A 343 -15.01 0.02 1.50
N PRO A 344 -15.54 -0.02 0.26
CA PRO A 344 -16.98 0.09 -0.01
C PRO A 344 -17.85 -0.95 0.74
N GLY A 345 -17.29 -2.11 1.05
CA GLY A 345 -17.96 -3.16 1.84
C GLY A 345 -17.94 -2.94 3.36
N GLY A 346 -17.41 -1.80 3.84
CA GLY A 346 -17.35 -1.45 5.27
C GLY A 346 -16.14 -2.00 6.04
N LYS A 347 -15.39 -2.96 5.47
CA LYS A 347 -14.12 -3.42 6.05
C LYS A 347 -13.02 -2.37 5.92
N VAL A 348 -12.04 -2.39 6.81
CA VAL A 348 -10.86 -1.52 6.73
C VAL A 348 -9.65 -2.31 6.26
N LEU A 349 -9.05 -1.90 5.15
CA LEU A 349 -7.79 -2.44 4.63
C LEU A 349 -6.62 -1.77 5.34
N VAL A 350 -5.77 -2.54 6.01
CA VAL A 350 -4.51 -2.06 6.60
C VAL A 350 -3.34 -2.69 5.86
N THR A 351 -2.43 -1.87 5.35
CA THR A 351 -1.32 -2.34 4.52
C THR A 351 0.01 -1.67 4.83
N GLY A 352 1.09 -2.44 4.71
CA GLY A 352 2.47 -2.00 4.89
C GLY A 352 2.81 -1.57 6.32
N GLY A 353 3.66 -0.54 6.43
CA GLY A 353 4.19 -0.03 7.69
C GLY A 353 5.48 -0.72 8.14
N ARG A 354 5.92 -0.42 9.37
CA ARG A 354 7.09 -1.02 10.01
C ARG A 354 6.69 -1.88 11.20
N ASN A 355 7.28 -3.06 11.31
CA ASN A 355 7.07 -3.96 12.43
C ASN A 355 7.88 -3.57 13.69
N LYS A 356 7.74 -4.34 14.76
CA LYS A 356 8.45 -4.09 16.04
C LYS A 356 9.98 -4.08 15.89
N GLN A 357 10.51 -4.78 14.89
CA GLN A 357 11.94 -4.83 14.57
C GLN A 357 12.37 -3.68 13.66
N GLY A 358 11.45 -2.80 13.24
CA GLY A 358 11.70 -1.68 12.33
C GLY A 358 11.77 -2.07 10.85
N ALA A 359 11.51 -3.33 10.51
CA ALA A 359 11.50 -3.82 9.14
C ALA A 359 10.20 -3.40 8.44
N ALA A 360 10.32 -3.03 7.17
CA ALA A 360 9.18 -2.70 6.33
C ALA A 360 8.33 -3.95 6.02
N GLU A 361 7.02 -3.79 6.02
CA GLU A 361 6.06 -4.85 5.79
C GLU A 361 5.42 -4.73 4.40
N PHE A 362 5.13 -5.87 3.78
CA PHE A 362 4.34 -5.98 2.54
C PHE A 362 2.97 -6.61 2.79
N SER A 363 2.78 -7.20 3.97
CA SER A 363 1.57 -7.88 4.38
C SER A 363 0.40 -6.91 4.54
N THR A 364 -0.81 -7.43 4.31
CA THR A 364 -2.06 -6.66 4.35
C THR A 364 -3.12 -7.43 5.14
N GLU A 365 -3.92 -6.71 5.92
CA GLU A 365 -4.96 -7.26 6.79
C GLU A 365 -6.28 -6.49 6.61
N LEU A 366 -7.39 -7.18 6.80
CA LEU A 366 -8.74 -6.63 6.79
C LEU A 366 -9.31 -6.65 8.20
N TYR A 367 -9.79 -5.51 8.67
CA TYR A 367 -10.64 -5.41 9.86
C TYR A 367 -12.11 -5.49 9.47
N ASP A 368 -12.86 -6.38 10.11
CA ASP A 368 -14.31 -6.49 9.96
C ASP A 368 -15.03 -5.81 11.15
N PRO A 369 -15.66 -4.64 10.96
CA PRO A 369 -16.29 -3.90 12.05
C PRO A 369 -17.49 -4.61 12.67
N ASN A 370 -18.10 -5.59 12.00
CA ASN A 370 -19.25 -6.31 12.55
C ASN A 370 -18.84 -7.37 13.57
N THR A 371 -17.61 -7.89 13.45
CA THR A 371 -17.09 -8.95 14.31
C THR A 371 -15.96 -8.48 15.21
N GLY A 372 -15.33 -7.33 14.89
CA GLY A 372 -14.12 -6.86 15.56
C GLY A 372 -12.89 -7.70 15.26
N MET A 373 -12.94 -8.59 14.27
CA MET A 373 -11.84 -9.50 13.93
C MET A 373 -10.98 -9.00 12.77
N TRP A 374 -9.72 -9.42 12.78
CA TRP A 374 -8.76 -9.20 11.70
C TRP A 374 -8.53 -10.48 10.90
N SER A 375 -8.35 -10.35 9.59
CA SER A 375 -8.00 -11.46 8.70
C SER A 375 -6.95 -11.03 7.68
N ALA A 376 -5.95 -11.88 7.42
CA ALA A 376 -5.01 -11.65 6.34
C ALA A 376 -5.70 -11.67 4.96
N THR A 377 -5.19 -10.89 4.02
CA THR A 377 -5.58 -10.90 2.59
C THR A 377 -4.32 -10.97 1.72
N GLY A 378 -4.46 -10.86 0.38
CA GLY A 378 -3.31 -10.76 -0.51
C GLY A 378 -2.35 -9.65 -0.06
N SER A 379 -1.07 -9.84 -0.35
CA SER A 379 -0.01 -8.91 0.09
C SER A 379 0.59 -8.15 -1.10
N MET A 380 1.14 -6.97 -0.84
CA MET A 380 1.90 -6.20 -1.83
C MET A 380 3.12 -7.00 -2.30
N ALA A 381 3.59 -6.72 -3.51
CA ALA A 381 4.81 -7.33 -4.05
C ALA A 381 6.06 -6.91 -3.26
N GLU A 382 6.06 -5.66 -2.76
CA GLU A 382 7.23 -5.04 -2.14
C GLU A 382 6.88 -4.41 -0.79
N PRO A 383 7.71 -4.60 0.25
CA PRO A 383 7.45 -4.01 1.56
C PRO A 383 7.60 -2.49 1.53
N ARG A 384 6.75 -1.77 2.25
CA ARG A 384 6.80 -0.30 2.29
C ARG A 384 6.17 0.28 3.55
N TYR A 385 6.73 1.37 4.04
CA TYR A 385 6.14 2.27 5.02
C TYR A 385 6.19 3.71 4.51
N ASP A 386 5.46 4.62 5.14
CA ASP A 386 5.37 6.03 4.74
C ASP A 386 4.92 6.24 3.27
N HIS A 387 4.12 5.28 2.80
CA HIS A 387 3.44 5.27 1.51
C HIS A 387 2.04 5.87 1.67
N THR A 388 1.37 6.11 0.56
CA THR A 388 -0.02 6.56 0.54
C THR A 388 -0.94 5.44 0.06
N ALA A 389 -2.20 5.48 0.49
CA ALA A 389 -3.27 4.60 0.00
C ALA A 389 -4.52 5.43 -0.29
N THR A 390 -5.04 5.32 -1.51
CA THR A 390 -6.19 6.09 -1.98
C THR A 390 -7.25 5.15 -2.54
N LEU A 391 -8.45 5.16 -1.96
CA LEU A 391 -9.61 4.47 -2.53
C LEU A 391 -10.01 5.17 -3.83
N LEU A 392 -10.05 4.43 -4.92
CA LEU A 392 -10.44 4.92 -6.24
C LEU A 392 -11.96 4.75 -6.45
N PRO A 393 -12.57 5.51 -7.38
CA PRO A 393 -13.99 5.34 -7.75
C PRO A 393 -14.32 3.93 -8.27
N THR A 394 -13.33 3.20 -8.77
CA THR A 394 -13.46 1.79 -9.18
C THR A 394 -13.66 0.83 -8.01
N GLY A 395 -13.47 1.29 -6.77
CA GLY A 395 -13.47 0.46 -5.56
C GLY A 395 -12.10 -0.15 -5.23
N LYS A 396 -11.11 -0.04 -6.11
CA LYS A 396 -9.73 -0.48 -5.85
C LYS A 396 -8.98 0.52 -4.98
N VAL A 397 -7.95 0.07 -4.27
CA VAL A 397 -7.08 0.94 -3.48
C VAL A 397 -5.72 1.08 -4.17
N LEU A 398 -5.38 2.30 -4.58
CA LEU A 398 -4.05 2.64 -5.09
C LEU A 398 -3.10 2.82 -3.92
N VAL A 399 -2.03 2.05 -3.89
CA VAL A 399 -0.89 2.25 -2.99
C VAL A 399 0.31 2.74 -3.77
N ALA A 400 0.88 3.88 -3.38
CA ALA A 400 1.97 4.52 -4.10
C ALA A 400 3.13 4.93 -3.18
N GLY A 401 4.35 4.76 -3.70
CA GLY A 401 5.59 5.21 -3.06
C GLY A 401 5.90 4.54 -1.72
N GLY A 402 6.43 5.31 -0.79
CA GLY A 402 6.98 4.84 0.48
C GLY A 402 8.41 4.36 0.36
N VAL A 403 8.90 3.67 1.39
CA VAL A 403 10.30 3.29 1.53
C VAL A 403 10.41 1.93 2.25
N ASN A 404 11.48 1.15 2.04
CA ASN A 404 11.77 -0.11 2.78
C ASN A 404 13.11 -0.12 3.52
N GLY A 405 13.81 1.00 3.56
CA GLY A 405 15.16 1.11 4.11
C GLY A 405 15.63 2.56 4.08
N PRO A 406 16.91 2.83 4.35
CA PRO A 406 17.40 4.21 4.38
C PRO A 406 17.34 4.89 3.00
N GLY A 407 16.71 6.06 2.93
CA GLY A 407 16.98 7.10 1.93
C GLY A 407 16.34 6.98 0.54
N ASN A 408 15.95 5.79 0.09
CA ASN A 408 15.46 5.61 -1.29
C ASN A 408 13.94 5.45 -1.34
N GLY A 409 13.24 6.55 -1.63
CA GLY A 409 11.79 6.48 -1.91
C GLY A 409 11.48 5.51 -3.06
N ARG A 410 10.22 5.11 -3.17
CA ARG A 410 9.74 4.25 -4.25
C ARG A 410 8.96 5.02 -5.30
N SER A 411 9.12 4.61 -6.55
CA SER A 411 8.27 5.01 -7.67
C SER A 411 7.10 4.05 -7.92
N SER A 412 7.25 2.79 -7.50
CA SER A 412 6.27 1.73 -7.76
C SER A 412 4.93 2.01 -7.08
N ALA A 413 3.84 1.70 -7.78
CA ALA A 413 2.49 1.69 -7.26
C ALA A 413 1.79 0.35 -7.55
N GLU A 414 0.83 0.00 -6.71
CA GLU A 414 0.05 -1.23 -6.78
C GLU A 414 -1.43 -0.93 -6.51
N LEU A 415 -2.32 -1.74 -7.08
CA LEU A 415 -3.76 -1.69 -6.87
C LEU A 415 -4.20 -2.93 -6.09
N TYR A 416 -4.85 -2.73 -4.96
CA TYR A 416 -5.59 -3.78 -4.28
C TYR A 416 -7.02 -3.84 -4.81
N ASP A 417 -7.48 -5.05 -5.15
CA ASP A 417 -8.85 -5.32 -5.54
C ASP A 417 -9.62 -5.99 -4.37
N PRO A 418 -10.55 -5.27 -3.70
CA PRO A 418 -11.30 -5.83 -2.59
C PRO A 418 -12.20 -7.01 -2.94
N SER A 419 -12.58 -7.17 -4.21
CA SER A 419 -13.50 -8.23 -4.63
C SER A 419 -12.83 -9.60 -4.69
N THR A 420 -11.53 -9.61 -5.00
CA THR A 420 -10.70 -10.83 -5.12
C THR A 420 -9.69 -10.96 -3.98
N GLY A 421 -9.40 -9.88 -3.26
CA GLY A 421 -8.34 -9.85 -2.26
C GLY A 421 -6.94 -9.92 -2.85
N THR A 422 -6.76 -9.54 -4.12
CA THR A 422 -5.48 -9.65 -4.84
C THR A 422 -4.87 -8.29 -5.12
N TRP A 423 -3.54 -8.24 -5.21
CA TRP A 423 -2.78 -7.08 -5.66
C TRP A 423 -2.37 -7.24 -7.13
N SER A 424 -2.30 -6.12 -7.83
CA SER A 424 -1.69 -6.02 -9.15
C SER A 424 -0.82 -4.77 -9.18
N ALA A 425 0.33 -4.78 -9.84
CA ALA A 425 1.07 -3.54 -10.03
C ALA A 425 0.25 -2.55 -10.89
N THR A 426 0.70 -1.31 -11.00
CA THR A 426 0.19 -0.33 -11.96
C THR A 426 1.34 0.54 -12.46
N GLY A 427 1.09 1.57 -13.26
CA GLY A 427 2.15 2.51 -13.66
C GLY A 427 2.85 3.11 -12.44
N GLY A 428 4.17 3.33 -12.56
CA GLY A 428 4.96 3.96 -11.51
C GLY A 428 5.10 5.46 -11.68
N MET A 429 5.33 6.16 -10.57
CA MET A 429 5.75 7.56 -10.59
C MET A 429 7.12 7.71 -11.27
N THR A 430 7.36 8.84 -11.91
CA THR A 430 8.66 9.19 -12.49
C THR A 430 9.68 9.53 -11.40
N THR A 431 9.23 10.19 -10.33
CA THR A 431 10.07 10.52 -9.18
C THR A 431 9.73 9.58 -8.03
N PRO A 432 10.70 8.85 -7.45
CA PRO A 432 10.46 8.06 -6.24
C PRO A 432 10.16 8.96 -5.02
N ARG A 433 9.24 8.56 -4.14
CA ARG A 433 8.77 9.41 -3.02
C ARG A 433 8.38 8.60 -1.79
N TYR A 434 8.58 9.16 -0.59
CA TYR A 434 7.94 8.78 0.67
C TYR A 434 7.51 10.06 1.42
N ASN A 435 6.68 9.96 2.47
CA ASN A 435 6.14 11.13 3.20
C ASN A 435 5.47 12.18 2.27
N HIS A 436 4.90 11.72 1.16
CA HIS A 436 4.13 12.51 0.20
C HIS A 436 2.64 12.40 0.51
N THR A 437 1.84 13.23 -0.15
CA THR A 437 0.37 13.11 -0.11
C THR A 437 -0.14 12.49 -1.41
N ALA A 438 -1.24 11.74 -1.34
CA ALA A 438 -1.98 11.23 -2.49
C ALA A 438 -3.46 11.52 -2.30
N THR A 439 -3.98 12.50 -3.04
CA THR A 439 -5.31 13.06 -2.85
C THR A 439 -6.21 12.67 -4.02
N LEU A 440 -7.32 11.98 -3.75
CA LEU A 440 -8.33 11.75 -4.78
C LEU A 440 -8.98 13.08 -5.16
N LEU A 441 -8.90 13.43 -6.44
CA LEU A 441 -9.47 14.64 -6.99
C LEU A 441 -10.84 14.40 -7.61
N HIS A 442 -11.57 15.49 -7.86
CA HIS A 442 -12.77 15.46 -8.68
C HIS A 442 -12.45 14.91 -10.08
N GLY A 443 -13.23 13.95 -10.58
CA GLY A 443 -12.93 13.26 -11.85
C GLY A 443 -12.08 11.98 -11.71
N GLY A 444 -11.73 11.56 -10.49
CA GLY A 444 -11.19 10.22 -10.22
C GLY A 444 -9.68 10.07 -10.37
N LYS A 445 -8.96 11.14 -10.72
CA LYS A 445 -7.48 11.17 -10.71
C LYS A 445 -6.96 11.30 -9.29
N VAL A 446 -5.74 10.85 -9.04
CA VAL A 446 -5.06 11.02 -7.73
C VAL A 446 -3.87 11.96 -7.89
N LEU A 447 -3.87 13.08 -7.17
CA LEU A 447 -2.73 13.98 -7.08
C LEU A 447 -1.72 13.47 -6.07
N VAL A 448 -0.55 13.09 -6.54
CA VAL A 448 0.61 12.81 -5.71
C VAL A 448 1.51 14.05 -5.66
N ALA A 449 1.68 14.64 -4.47
CA ALA A 449 2.42 15.89 -4.31
C ALA A 449 3.55 15.77 -3.27
N GLY A 450 4.71 16.32 -3.62
CA GLY A 450 5.86 16.45 -2.72
C GLY A 450 6.44 15.11 -2.25
N GLY A 451 6.77 15.06 -0.96
CA GLY A 451 7.49 13.96 -0.33
C GLY A 451 9.00 14.14 -0.39
N ALA A 452 9.73 13.07 -0.08
CA ALA A 452 11.17 13.05 -0.09
C ALA A 452 11.74 11.84 -0.84
N ASN A 453 12.98 11.98 -1.31
CA ASN A 453 13.79 10.90 -1.92
C ASN A 453 15.28 10.99 -1.52
N GLY A 454 15.53 11.53 -0.32
CA GLY A 454 16.83 12.02 0.12
C GLY A 454 16.87 13.55 0.21
N ASN A 455 16.10 14.23 -0.65
CA ASN A 455 15.76 15.64 -0.51
C ASN A 455 14.24 15.82 -0.58
N ASN A 456 13.73 16.94 -0.05
CA ASN A 456 12.34 17.32 -0.22
C ASN A 456 12.04 17.64 -1.69
N LEU A 457 10.85 17.23 -2.13
CA LEU A 457 10.39 17.36 -3.50
C LEU A 457 9.36 18.47 -3.63
N SER A 458 9.48 19.26 -4.69
CA SER A 458 8.43 20.19 -5.14
C SER A 458 7.56 19.61 -6.24
N SER A 459 7.99 18.52 -6.88
CA SER A 459 7.26 17.94 -8.00
C SER A 459 5.95 17.30 -7.57
N ALA A 460 5.00 17.25 -8.51
CA ALA A 460 3.75 16.53 -8.36
C ALA A 460 3.42 15.74 -9.62
N GLU A 461 2.61 14.69 -9.46
CA GLU A 461 2.18 13.80 -10.52
C GLU A 461 0.69 13.45 -10.35
N LEU A 462 -0.02 13.26 -11.44
CA LEU A 462 -1.40 12.76 -11.44
C LEU A 462 -1.39 11.30 -11.84
N TYR A 463 -1.98 10.45 -11.01
CA TYR A 463 -2.36 9.10 -11.39
C TYR A 463 -3.69 9.13 -12.14
N GLU A 464 -3.70 8.55 -13.34
CA GLU A 464 -4.88 8.28 -14.14
C GLU A 464 -5.14 6.76 -14.09
N PRO A 465 -6.18 6.30 -13.36
CA PRO A 465 -6.49 4.88 -13.15
C PRO A 465 -6.73 4.06 -14.41
#